data_AF-A0A1T5A7V6-F1
#
_entry.id   AF-A0A1T5A7V6-F1
#
_cell.length_a   1.000
_cell.length_b   1.000
_cell.length_c   1.000
_cell.angle_alpha   90.00
_cell.angle_beta   90.00
_cell.angle_gamma   90.00
#
_symmetry.space_group_name_H-M   'P 1'
#
loop_
_entity.id
_entity.type
_entity.pdbx_description
1 polymer ?
#
loop_
_entity_poly.entity_id
_entity_poly.type
_entity_poly.pdbx_seq_one_letter_code
_entity_poly.pdbx_strand_id
1 'polypeptide(L)'
;MSKLETGRQKTGGRQKGTPNKVTKALKDMILGALDDAGGQTYLADQAKANPAAFMTLVGKVLPMQVAGDADNPLNVINTIRREVIDKSAESPDA
;
A
#
# COMPACT_ATOMS: atom_id res chain seq x y z
N MET A 1 2.49 2.41 50.30
CA MET A 1 2.58 1.94 48.90
C MET A 1 2.06 3.08 48.01
N SER A 2 2.96 3.97 47.57
CA SER A 2 2.59 5.15 46.76
C SER A 2 2.45 4.75 45.29
N LYS A 3 1.32 5.10 44.68
CA LYS A 3 1.02 4.88 43.26
C LYS A 3 1.92 5.78 42.42
N LEU A 4 2.70 5.20 41.51
CA LEU A 4 3.38 5.94 40.44
C LEU A 4 2.29 6.46 39.48
N GLU A 5 2.08 7.77 39.45
CA GLU A 5 1.24 8.43 38.46
C GLU A 5 1.88 8.32 37.08
N THR A 6 1.40 7.37 36.28
CA THR A 6 1.73 7.23 34.87
C THR A 6 1.05 8.36 34.09
N GLY A 7 1.80 9.38 33.66
CA GLY A 7 1.21 10.38 32.76
C GLY A 7 1.93 11.71 32.54
N ARG A 8 3.27 11.76 32.40
CA ARG A 8 3.87 12.94 31.77
C ARG A 8 3.60 12.89 30.26
N GLN A 9 2.79 13.81 29.73
CA GLN A 9 2.69 14.03 28.29
C GLN A 9 4.10 14.33 27.74
N LYS A 10 4.50 13.66 26.65
CA LYS A 10 5.78 13.90 25.99
C LYS A 10 5.83 15.37 25.55
N THR A 11 6.66 16.18 26.21
CA THR A 11 6.88 17.61 25.90
C THR A 11 7.93 17.84 24.81
N GLY A 12 8.37 16.79 24.11
CA GLY A 12 9.35 16.91 23.03
C GLY A 12 9.81 15.58 22.46
N GLY A 13 10.45 15.65 21.28
CA GLY A 13 10.95 14.52 20.52
C GLY A 13 10.48 14.54 19.05
N ARG A 14 11.17 13.79 18.18
CA ARG A 14 10.74 13.62 16.78
C ARG A 14 9.33 13.02 16.75
N GLN A 15 8.42 13.64 16.00
CA GLN A 15 7.07 13.13 15.82
C GLN A 15 7.10 11.70 15.29
N LYS A 16 6.26 10.83 15.86
CA LYS A 16 6.08 9.46 15.38
C LYS A 16 5.73 9.50 13.88
N GLY A 17 6.35 8.62 13.09
CA GLY A 17 6.15 8.56 11.63
C GLY A 17 7.02 9.54 10.82
N THR A 18 7.67 10.53 11.43
CA THR A 18 8.65 11.36 10.72
C THR A 18 9.76 10.45 10.15
N PRO A 19 10.06 10.46 8.85
CA PRO A 19 11.14 9.63 8.27
C PRO A 19 12.54 10.04 8.78
N ASN A 20 13.51 9.11 8.75
CA ASN A 20 14.89 9.46 9.06
C ASN A 20 15.48 10.30 7.91
N LYS A 21 16.19 11.39 8.24
CA LYS A 21 16.79 12.29 7.22
C LYS A 21 17.65 11.54 6.21
N VAL A 22 18.46 10.58 6.66
CA VAL A 22 19.35 9.79 5.80
C VAL A 22 18.54 8.88 4.89
N THR A 23 17.55 8.16 5.42
CA THR A 23 16.72 7.26 4.62
C THR A 23 15.83 8.01 3.63
N LYS A 24 15.35 9.20 4.01
CA LYS A 24 14.60 10.09 3.11
C LYS A 24 15.49 10.56 1.96
N ALA A 25 16.67 11.11 2.26
CA ALA A 25 17.60 11.57 1.23
C ALA A 25 18.01 10.44 0.28
N LEU A 26 18.25 9.24 0.79
CA LEU A 26 18.53 8.07 -0.04
C LEU A 26 17.35 7.70 -0.95
N LYS A 27 16.11 7.72 -0.42
CA LYS A 27 14.90 7.48 -1.22
C LYS A 27 14.77 8.52 -2.34
N ASP A 28 14.99 9.79 -2.01
CA ASP A 28 14.88 10.90 -2.98
C ASP A 28 15.95 10.76 -4.08
N MET A 29 17.20 10.41 -3.74
CA MET A 29 18.26 10.15 -4.73
C MET A 29 17.92 8.96 -5.65
N ILE A 30 17.38 7.87 -5.10
CA ILE A 30 16.97 6.70 -5.90
C ILE A 30 15.83 7.06 -6.86
N LEU A 31 14.85 7.84 -6.40
CA LEU A 31 13.74 8.28 -7.24
C LEU A 31 14.21 9.23 -8.34
N GLY A 32 15.12 10.16 -8.04
CA GLY A 32 15.72 11.04 -9.04
C GLY A 32 16.50 10.26 -10.10
N ALA A 33 17.34 9.31 -9.68
CA ALA A 33 18.09 8.46 -10.62
C ALA A 33 17.16 7.61 -11.52
N LEU A 34 16.01 7.17 -11.00
CA LEU A 34 15.02 6.46 -11.82
C LEU A 34 14.38 7.40 -12.85
N ASP A 35 14.07 8.64 -12.48
CA ASP A 35 13.53 9.64 -13.40
C ASP A 35 14.55 9.99 -14.50
N ASP A 36 15.81 10.24 -14.12
CA ASP A 36 16.92 10.50 -15.04
C ASP A 36 17.16 9.33 -16.02
N ALA A 37 16.93 8.09 -15.58
CA ALA A 37 17.03 6.90 -16.42
C ALA A 37 15.87 6.74 -17.42
N GLY A 38 14.82 7.55 -17.33
CA GLY A 38 13.63 7.50 -18.19
C GLY A 38 12.37 6.96 -17.50
N GLY A 39 12.39 6.84 -16.17
CA GLY A 39 11.22 6.58 -15.33
C GLY A 39 10.44 5.33 -15.75
N GLN A 40 9.16 5.53 -16.09
CA GLN A 40 8.27 4.45 -16.49
C GLN A 40 8.72 3.76 -17.79
N THR A 41 9.26 4.51 -18.75
CA THR A 41 9.75 3.95 -20.01
C THR A 41 10.92 3.01 -19.76
N TYR A 42 11.85 3.42 -18.91
CA TYR A 42 12.95 2.56 -18.49
C TYR A 42 12.45 1.27 -17.85
N LEU A 43 11.49 1.36 -16.92
CA LEU A 43 10.90 0.17 -16.30
C LEU A 43 10.17 -0.73 -17.30
N ALA A 44 9.51 -0.17 -18.32
CA ALA A 44 8.86 -0.94 -19.37
C ALA A 44 9.89 -1.70 -20.25
N ASP A 45 11.03 -1.09 -20.51
CA ASP A 45 12.13 -1.74 -21.22
C ASP A 45 12.78 -2.83 -20.35
N GLN A 46 12.99 -2.56 -19.06
CA GLN A 46 13.48 -3.55 -18.09
C GLN A 46 12.52 -4.71 -17.89
N ALA A 47 11.21 -4.51 -18.03
CA ALA A 47 10.24 -5.61 -17.97
C ALA A 47 10.46 -6.65 -19.07
N LYS A 48 10.95 -6.21 -20.24
CA LYS A 48 11.27 -7.09 -21.38
C LYS A 48 12.69 -7.65 -21.29
N ALA A 49 13.67 -6.79 -20.96
CA ALA A 49 15.08 -7.17 -20.92
C ALA A 49 15.46 -8.00 -19.68
N ASN A 50 14.85 -7.70 -18.53
CA ASN A 50 15.16 -8.28 -17.22
C ASN A 50 13.88 -8.68 -16.46
N PRO A 51 13.07 -9.62 -16.99
CA PRO A 51 11.75 -9.94 -16.45
C PRO A 51 11.76 -10.43 -15.00
N ALA A 52 12.78 -11.21 -14.60
CA ALA A 52 12.88 -11.70 -13.21
C ALA A 52 13.09 -10.58 -12.19
N ALA A 53 13.93 -9.59 -12.54
CA ALA A 53 14.16 -8.41 -11.69
C ALA A 53 12.89 -7.56 -11.59
N PHE A 54 12.20 -7.35 -12.71
CA PHE A 54 10.94 -6.62 -12.76
C PHE A 54 9.84 -7.30 -11.93
N MET A 55 9.64 -8.62 -12.07
CA MET A 55 8.65 -9.37 -11.30
C MET A 55 8.93 -9.34 -9.80
N THR A 56 10.21 -9.29 -9.40
CA THR A 56 10.59 -9.11 -7.99
C THR A 56 10.16 -7.73 -7.47
N LEU A 57 10.27 -6.66 -8.28
CA LEU A 57 9.79 -5.34 -7.90
C LEU A 57 8.26 -5.29 -7.77
N VAL A 58 7.54 -5.94 -8.69
CA VAL A 58 6.07 -6.06 -8.62
C VAL A 58 5.64 -6.72 -7.31
N GLY A 59 6.28 -7.83 -6.92
CA GLY A 59 5.99 -8.49 -5.64
C GLY A 59 6.27 -7.64 -4.40
N LYS A 60 7.18 -6.67 -4.48
CA LYS A 60 7.51 -5.75 -3.37
C LYS A 60 6.56 -4.54 -3.28
N VAL A 61 6.00 -4.10 -4.40
CA VAL A 61 5.05 -2.96 -4.45
C VAL A 61 3.63 -3.43 -4.13
N LEU A 62 3.31 -4.68 -4.43
CA LEU A 62 2.03 -5.25 -4.04
C LEU A 62 1.98 -5.49 -2.52
N PRO A 63 0.90 -5.11 -1.83
CA PRO A 63 0.75 -5.40 -0.41
C PRO A 63 0.67 -6.92 -0.18
N MET A 64 1.64 -7.49 0.53
CA MET A 64 1.68 -8.95 0.84
C MET A 64 0.85 -9.33 2.08
N GLN A 65 0.47 -8.35 2.91
CA GLN A 65 -0.35 -8.54 4.10
C GLN A 65 -1.53 -7.56 4.08
N VAL A 66 -2.75 -8.09 4.18
CA VAL A 66 -3.95 -7.31 4.48
C VAL A 66 -3.97 -7.05 5.99
N ALA A 67 -3.02 -6.27 6.47
CA ALA A 67 -3.06 -5.75 7.84
C ALA A 67 -3.52 -4.29 7.74
N GLY A 68 -4.53 -3.92 8.53
CA GLY A 68 -4.97 -2.54 8.68
C GLY A 68 -3.87 -1.71 9.34
N ASP A 69 -2.87 -1.34 8.54
CA ASP A 69 -1.84 -0.40 8.94
C ASP A 69 -2.48 0.99 9.07
N ALA A 70 -2.39 1.58 10.26
CA ALA A 70 -2.95 2.91 10.52
C ALA A 70 -2.22 4.00 9.71
N ASP A 71 -0.97 3.77 9.32
CA ASP A 71 -0.14 4.71 8.56
C ASP A 71 -0.26 4.51 7.03
N ASN A 72 -0.89 3.41 6.57
CA ASN A 72 -1.23 3.15 5.17
C ASN A 72 -2.60 2.46 5.06
N PRO A 73 -3.70 3.19 5.36
CA PRO A 73 -5.03 2.61 5.42
C PRO A 73 -5.50 2.13 4.04
N LEU A 74 -6.04 0.92 4.00
CA LEU A 74 -6.62 0.36 2.79
C LEU A 74 -7.86 1.17 2.38
N ASN A 75 -7.87 1.70 1.16
CA ASN A 75 -9.08 2.24 0.53
C ASN A 75 -9.95 1.07 0.06
N VAL A 76 -10.75 0.51 0.97
CA VAL A 76 -11.68 -0.60 0.66
C VAL A 76 -12.89 -0.03 -0.08
N ILE A 77 -13.00 -0.28 -1.39
CA ILE A 77 -14.18 0.06 -2.19
C ILE A 77 -15.14 -1.14 -2.18
N ASN A 78 -16.18 -1.06 -1.35
CA ASN A 78 -17.25 -2.07 -1.31
C ASN A 78 -18.26 -1.78 -2.43
N THR A 79 -18.29 -2.61 -3.48
CA THR A 79 -19.33 -2.54 -4.51
C THR A 79 -20.37 -3.63 -4.27
N ILE A 80 -21.57 -3.24 -3.83
CA ILE A 80 -22.71 -4.16 -3.66
C ILE A 80 -23.46 -4.24 -4.99
N ARG A 81 -23.44 -5.39 -5.66
CA ARG A 81 -24.28 -5.68 -6.83
C ARG A 81 -25.49 -6.52 -6.38
N ARG A 82 -26.71 -6.02 -6.63
CA ARG A 82 -27.96 -6.75 -6.42
C ARG A 82 -28.51 -7.15 -7.78
N GLU A 83 -28.61 -8.44 -8.05
CA GLU A 83 -29.42 -8.97 -9.15
C GLU A 83 -30.77 -9.38 -8.57
N VAL A 84 -31.85 -8.81 -9.11
CA VAL A 84 -33.21 -9.22 -8.78
C VAL A 84 -33.53 -10.43 -9.65
N ILE A 85 -33.49 -11.62 -9.06
CA ILE A 85 -33.98 -12.83 -9.72
C ILE A 85 -35.51 -12.81 -9.59
N ASP A 86 -36.19 -12.63 -10.72
CA ASP A 86 -37.64 -12.73 -10.80
C ASP A 86 -38.03 -14.22 -10.69
N LYS A 87 -38.73 -14.60 -9.62
CA LYS A 87 -39.15 -16.00 -9.35
C LYS A 87 -40.40 -16.39 -10.16
N SER A 88 -40.59 -15.81 -11.35
CA SER A 88 -41.80 -16.01 -12.17
C SER A 88 -41.58 -16.88 -13.41
N ALA A 89 -40.37 -17.37 -13.67
CA ALA A 89 -40.06 -18.25 -14.81
C ALA A 89 -40.03 -19.76 -14.47
N GLU A 90 -40.62 -20.18 -13.34
CA GLU A 90 -40.85 -21.60 -13.07
C GLU A 90 -42.34 -21.86 -13.34
N SER A 91 -42.69 -22.11 -14.61
CA SER A 91 -44.02 -22.59 -14.95
C SER A 91 -44.18 -24.00 -14.39
N PRO A 92 -45.27 -24.28 -13.65
CA PRO A 92 -45.60 -25.64 -13.29
C PRO A 92 -46.14 -26.32 -14.55
N ASP A 93 -45.35 -27.21 -15.16
CA ASP A 93 -45.91 -28.22 -16.06
C ASP A 93 -46.79 -29.16 -15.21
N ALA A 94 -48.10 -28.88 -15.20
CA ALA A 94 -49.17 -29.76 -14.77
C ALA A 94 -50.36 -29.60 -15.72
#